data_AF-A0A402BIX6-F1
#
_entry.id   AF-A0A402BIX6-F1
#
_cell.length_a   1.000
_cell.length_b   1.000
_cell.length_c   1.000
_cell.angle_alpha   90.00
_cell.angle_beta   90.00
_cell.angle_gamma   90.00
#
_symmetry.space_group_name_H-M   'P 1'
#
loop_
_entity.id
_entity.type
_entity.pdbx_description
1 polymer ?
#
loop_
_entity_poly.entity_id
_entity_poly.type
_entity_poly.pdbx_seq_one_letter_code
_entity_poly.pdbx_strand_id
1 'polypeptide(L)'
;MATIETIFIDNSTGQVFGKAEMPVENLPQSFALDTTMHIGDEDWTVANAEPMTAEEFMRTGKLVLTLQKVVKVPAKDILFTLPTLCDEIPPVLAGSTKQGKHICELHEDDWRQIEFISIAQQDAIDDEFTKIRDIYQKFSVSNGQFFVFKHIHVRQPIDVLLPEGILLDQLTDFFAPMLSRYDGIAYQGSDGLIEGGFAFSVATHLFYGQHVDGMVKMLGIKVGASVPTKKEDIVYALQHFMTTYRLYLVDWCSLQIIPADAEMISTFLED
;
A
#
# COMPACT_ATOMS: atom_id res chain seq x y z
N MET A 1 -9.05 -36.65 30.90
CA MET A 1 -9.25 -35.61 29.86
C MET A 1 -8.49 -36.06 28.63
N ALA A 2 -9.03 -35.86 27.43
CA ALA A 2 -8.33 -36.24 26.20
C ALA A 2 -7.17 -35.27 25.94
N THR A 3 -5.97 -35.81 25.71
CA THR A 3 -4.77 -35.06 25.36
C THR A 3 -4.34 -35.39 23.94
N ILE A 4 -3.69 -34.43 23.27
CA ILE A 4 -3.11 -34.57 21.93
C ILE A 4 -1.60 -34.46 22.05
N GLU A 5 -0.87 -35.38 21.42
CA GLU A 5 0.58 -35.24 21.28
C GLU A 5 0.86 -34.07 20.33
N THR A 6 1.38 -32.96 20.87
CA THR A 6 1.71 -31.75 20.12
C THR A 6 3.22 -31.60 19.98
N ILE A 7 3.69 -31.46 18.74
CA ILE A 7 5.10 -31.25 18.39
C ILE A 7 5.26 -29.81 17.91
N PHE A 8 6.24 -29.10 18.47
CA PHE A 8 6.54 -27.70 18.12
C PHE A 8 7.81 -27.62 17.29
N ILE A 9 7.69 -27.06 16.09
CA ILE A 9 8.77 -26.83 15.13
C ILE A 9 9.01 -25.32 15.01
N ASP A 10 10.25 -24.88 15.11
CA ASP A 10 10.61 -23.49 14.89
C ASP A 10 10.69 -23.25 13.37
N ASN A 11 9.88 -22.32 12.87
CA ASN A 11 9.80 -22.00 11.44
C ASN A 11 11.13 -21.51 10.85
N SER A 12 11.95 -20.82 11.65
CA SER A 12 13.22 -20.25 11.19
C SER A 12 14.33 -21.28 11.04
N THR A 13 14.30 -22.35 11.82
CA THR A 13 15.33 -23.39 11.81
C THR A 13 14.86 -24.72 11.24
N GLY A 14 13.54 -24.93 11.14
CA GLY A 14 12.92 -26.21 10.81
C GLY A 14 13.12 -27.29 11.87
N GLN A 15 13.64 -26.94 13.04
CA GLN A 15 13.96 -27.91 14.09
C GLN A 15 12.82 -28.04 15.10
N VAL A 16 12.63 -29.27 15.60
CA VAL A 16 11.75 -29.53 16.73
C VAL A 16 12.40 -28.95 17.99
N PHE A 17 11.74 -27.98 18.61
CA PHE A 17 12.22 -27.39 19.87
C PHE A 17 11.42 -27.85 21.09
N GLY A 18 10.27 -28.49 20.89
CA GLY A 18 9.45 -28.97 22.00
C GLY A 18 8.44 -30.04 21.60
N LYS A 19 8.01 -30.82 22.59
CA LYS A 19 6.90 -31.76 22.52
C LYS A 19 6.12 -31.72 23.82
N ALA A 20 4.79 -31.74 23.74
CA ALA A 20 3.91 -31.72 24.90
C ALA A 20 2.64 -32.53 24.65
N GLU A 21 2.00 -32.99 25.73
CA GLU A 21 0.62 -33.45 25.67
C GLU A 21 -0.31 -32.30 26.03
N MET A 22 -1.08 -31.81 25.06
CA MET A 22 -1.98 -30.68 25.26
C MET A 22 -3.43 -31.16 25.47
N PRO A 23 -4.13 -30.70 26.52
CA PRO A 23 -5.57 -30.90 26.64
C PRO A 23 -6.31 -30.34 25.43
N VAL A 24 -7.24 -31.09 24.86
CA VAL A 24 -8.01 -30.66 23.67
C VAL A 24 -8.73 -29.31 23.90
N GLU A 25 -9.18 -29.06 25.13
CA GLU A 25 -9.83 -27.81 25.54
C GLU A 25 -8.92 -26.57 25.48
N ASN A 26 -7.60 -26.77 25.48
CA ASN A 26 -6.61 -25.70 25.35
C ASN A 26 -6.19 -25.46 23.89
N LEU A 27 -6.76 -26.21 22.93
CA LEU A 27 -6.49 -26.08 21.51
C LEU A 27 -7.70 -25.43 20.81
N PRO A 28 -7.47 -24.52 19.83
CA PRO A 28 -8.56 -23.92 19.07
C PRO A 28 -9.26 -24.95 18.18
N GLN A 29 -10.48 -24.63 17.73
CA GLN A 29 -11.19 -25.48 16.77
C GLN A 29 -10.48 -25.59 15.41
N SER A 30 -9.71 -24.56 15.04
CA SER A 30 -8.90 -24.53 13.83
C SER A 30 -7.74 -23.56 14.00
N PHE A 31 -6.62 -23.85 13.33
CA PHE A 31 -5.46 -22.97 13.21
C PHE A 31 -5.42 -22.18 11.89
N ALA A 32 -6.54 -22.08 11.16
CA ALA A 32 -6.64 -21.34 9.90
C ALA A 32 -6.63 -19.80 10.07
N LEU A 33 -6.76 -19.31 11.30
CA LEU A 33 -6.67 -17.88 11.65
C LEU A 33 -5.31 -17.60 12.29
N ASP A 34 -4.86 -16.34 12.24
CA ASP A 34 -3.64 -15.86 12.91
C ASP A 34 -3.69 -16.16 14.42
N THR A 35 -3.24 -17.35 14.79
CA THR A 35 -3.33 -17.88 16.13
C THR A 35 -2.01 -17.64 16.83
N THR A 36 -2.05 -16.96 17.98
CA THR A 36 -0.88 -16.80 18.84
C THR A 36 -0.96 -17.78 20.00
N MET A 37 0.17 -18.40 20.33
CA MET A 37 0.34 -19.31 21.46
C MET A 37 1.39 -18.76 22.43
N HIS A 38 1.13 -18.92 23.71
CA HIS A 38 2.09 -18.63 24.77
C HIS A 38 2.74 -19.95 25.20
N ILE A 39 4.05 -20.08 24.97
CA ILE A 39 4.82 -21.30 25.28
C ILE A 39 6.02 -20.91 26.14
N GLY A 40 6.01 -21.34 27.40
CA GLY A 40 6.99 -20.86 28.39
C GLY A 40 6.78 -19.38 28.69
N ASP A 41 7.85 -18.57 28.59
CA ASP A 41 7.80 -17.11 28.75
C ASP A 41 7.74 -16.37 27.39
N GLU A 42 7.47 -17.08 26.30
CA GLU A 42 7.58 -16.57 24.94
C GLU A 42 6.25 -16.66 24.18
N ASP A 43 5.98 -15.65 23.36
CA ASP A 43 4.82 -15.62 22.46
C ASP A 43 5.25 -16.10 21.07
N TRP A 44 4.41 -16.92 20.44
CA TRP A 44 4.66 -17.55 19.15
C TRP A 44 3.41 -17.44 18.27
N THR A 45 3.57 -17.12 16.99
CA THR A 45 2.49 -17.20 16.01
C THR A 45 2.53 -18.54 15.30
N VAL A 46 1.37 -19.15 15.07
CA VAL A 46 1.25 -20.41 14.32
C VAL A 46 1.37 -20.11 12.83
N ALA A 47 2.47 -20.55 12.21
CA ALA A 47 2.70 -20.41 10.78
C ALA A 47 2.07 -21.56 9.98
N ASN A 48 2.01 -22.76 10.56
CA ASN A 48 1.35 -23.91 9.97
C ASN A 48 0.91 -24.91 11.06
N ALA A 49 -0.15 -25.66 10.80
CA ALA A 49 -0.65 -26.72 11.66
C ALA A 49 -1.04 -27.96 10.87
N GLU A 50 -0.55 -29.12 11.33
CA GLU A 50 -0.81 -30.42 10.70
C GLU A 50 -1.22 -31.46 11.76
N PRO A 51 -2.48 -31.93 11.77
CA PRO A 51 -3.64 -31.43 11.01
C PRO A 51 -4.14 -30.03 11.42
N MET A 52 -4.86 -29.34 10.54
CA MET A 52 -5.28 -27.94 10.71
C MET A 52 -6.53 -27.76 11.60
N THR A 53 -7.36 -28.80 11.71
CA THR A 53 -8.67 -28.75 12.38
C THR A 53 -8.76 -29.68 13.58
N ALA A 54 -9.58 -29.32 14.56
CA ALA A 54 -9.76 -30.11 15.78
C ALA A 54 -10.31 -31.51 15.51
N GLU A 55 -11.23 -31.65 14.57
CA GLU A 55 -11.75 -32.97 14.19
C GLU A 55 -10.62 -33.91 13.74
N GLU A 56 -9.69 -33.40 12.94
CA GLU A 56 -8.60 -34.20 12.39
C GLU A 56 -7.54 -34.54 13.43
N PHE A 57 -7.08 -33.57 14.23
CA PHE A 57 -6.06 -33.86 15.23
C PHE A 57 -6.62 -34.69 16.41
N MET A 58 -7.91 -34.58 16.73
CA MET A 58 -8.57 -35.49 17.67
C MET A 58 -8.63 -36.93 17.12
N ARG A 59 -8.86 -37.08 15.81
CA ARG A 59 -8.88 -38.39 15.15
C ARG A 59 -7.49 -39.02 15.07
N THR A 60 -6.44 -38.24 14.80
CA THR A 60 -5.07 -38.76 14.67
C THR A 60 -4.35 -38.88 16.01
N GLY A 61 -4.80 -38.16 17.04
CA GLY A 61 -4.14 -38.05 18.34
C GLY A 61 -2.83 -37.25 18.30
N LYS A 62 -2.52 -36.61 17.17
CA LYS A 62 -1.26 -35.90 16.93
C LYS A 62 -1.49 -34.57 16.23
N LEU A 63 -0.73 -33.57 16.65
CA LEU A 63 -0.70 -32.23 16.08
C LEU A 63 0.75 -31.77 15.95
N VAL A 64 1.13 -31.27 14.78
CA VAL A 64 2.43 -30.63 14.54
C VAL A 64 2.17 -29.16 14.26
N LEU A 65 2.80 -28.30 15.06
CA LEU A 65 2.72 -26.85 14.90
C LEU A 65 4.07 -26.30 14.47
N THR A 66 4.08 -25.63 13.33
CA THR A 66 5.22 -24.82 12.90
C THR A 66 4.99 -23.40 13.40
N LEU A 67 5.87 -22.91 14.25
CA LEU A 67 5.70 -21.69 15.02
C LEU A 67 6.79 -20.67 14.69
N GLN A 68 6.43 -19.40 14.68
CA GLN A 68 7.36 -18.29 14.54
C GLN A 68 7.34 -17.43 15.81
N LYS A 69 8.51 -17.19 16.38
CA LYS A 69 8.65 -16.41 17.61
C LYS A 69 8.19 -14.96 17.39
N VAL A 70 7.33 -14.47 18.25
CA VAL A 70 6.92 -13.06 18.25
C VAL A 70 8.04 -12.24 18.89
N VAL A 71 8.73 -11.46 18.06
CA VAL A 71 9.75 -10.52 18.54
C VAL A 71 9.04 -9.22 18.92
N LYS A 72 8.91 -8.95 20.22
CA LYS A 72 8.42 -7.66 20.72
C LYS A 72 9.52 -6.61 20.59
N VAL A 73 9.44 -5.80 19.54
CA VAL A 73 10.32 -4.63 19.36
C VAL A 73 9.67 -3.45 20.10
N PRO A 74 10.42 -2.70 20.93
CA PRO A 74 9.90 -1.47 21.51
C PRO A 74 9.41 -0.53 20.40
N ALA A 75 8.23 0.07 20.53
CA ALA A 75 7.66 0.92 19.49
C ALA A 75 8.60 2.05 19.02
N LYS A 76 9.47 2.54 19.92
CA LYS A 76 10.52 3.54 19.63
C LYS A 76 11.62 3.07 18.66
N ASP A 77 11.74 1.76 18.46
CA ASP A 77 12.72 1.14 17.58
C ASP A 77 12.07 0.71 16.24
N ILE A 78 10.75 0.94 16.07
CA ILE A 78 10.06 0.79 14.79
C ILE A 78 10.40 2.01 13.94
N LEU A 79 10.99 1.76 12.77
CA LEU A 79 11.33 2.79 11.79
C LEU A 79 10.25 2.81 10.71
N PHE A 80 9.93 4.01 10.23
CA PHE A 80 9.08 4.23 9.07
C PHE A 80 9.89 3.97 7.80
N THR A 81 9.23 3.39 6.80
CA THR A 81 9.80 3.20 5.45
C THR A 81 9.66 4.44 4.58
N LEU A 82 8.73 5.33 4.92
CA LEU A 82 8.44 6.55 4.19
C LEU A 82 8.85 7.80 5.00
N PRO A 83 9.34 8.85 4.33
CA PRO A 83 9.62 10.13 4.98
C PRO A 83 8.34 10.93 5.26
N THR A 84 7.25 10.61 4.57
CA THR A 84 6.01 11.38 4.66
C THR A 84 4.75 10.60 4.25
N LEU A 85 3.59 10.97 4.83
CA LEU A 85 2.25 10.47 4.48
C LEU A 85 1.29 11.64 4.25
N CYS A 86 0.24 11.42 3.48
CA CYS A 86 -0.90 12.35 3.44
C CYS A 86 -1.80 12.12 4.66
N ASP A 87 -2.24 13.19 5.33
CA ASP A 87 -3.18 13.10 6.46
C ASP A 87 -4.59 12.67 6.02
N GLU A 88 -4.94 12.97 4.76
CA GLU A 88 -6.26 12.66 4.21
C GLU A 88 -6.34 11.19 3.79
N ILE A 89 -7.23 10.46 4.45
CA ILE A 89 -7.63 9.11 4.07
C ILE A 89 -9.09 9.17 3.63
N PRO A 90 -9.37 9.05 2.32
CA PRO A 90 -10.72 8.89 1.80
C PRO A 90 -11.59 7.88 2.56
N PRO A 91 -12.87 8.20 2.81
CA PRO A 91 -13.77 7.23 3.41
C PRO A 91 -14.09 6.07 2.46
N VAL A 92 -14.39 4.92 3.05
CA VAL A 92 -14.97 3.78 2.34
C VAL A 92 -16.47 4.01 2.16
N LEU A 93 -16.98 3.82 0.94
CA LEU A 93 -18.39 3.94 0.63
C LEU A 93 -19.19 2.85 1.37
N ALA A 94 -20.07 3.26 2.28
CA ALA A 94 -20.87 2.35 3.09
C ALA A 94 -21.71 1.39 2.22
N GLY A 95 -21.67 0.09 2.54
CA GLY A 95 -22.41 -0.95 1.80
C GLY A 95 -21.84 -1.31 0.44
N SER A 96 -20.70 -0.72 0.04
CA SER A 96 -19.98 -1.16 -1.16
C SER A 96 -19.23 -2.47 -0.92
N THR A 97 -18.93 -3.20 -2.00
CA THR A 97 -18.18 -4.46 -1.96
C THR A 97 -17.24 -4.58 -3.15
N LYS A 98 -16.11 -5.26 -2.91
CA LYS A 98 -15.15 -5.74 -3.93
C LYS A 98 -15.64 -6.98 -4.70
N GLN A 99 -16.59 -7.73 -4.17
CA GLN A 99 -16.94 -9.06 -4.69
C GLN A 99 -17.39 -9.00 -6.16
N GLY A 100 -16.76 -9.82 -7.01
CA GLY A 100 -17.11 -9.94 -8.43
C GLY A 100 -16.68 -8.77 -9.31
N LYS A 101 -15.84 -7.87 -8.82
CA LYS A 101 -15.35 -6.68 -9.54
C LYS A 101 -13.85 -6.74 -9.76
N HIS A 102 -13.37 -6.11 -10.82
CA HIS A 102 -11.95 -5.87 -11.05
C HIS A 102 -11.53 -4.60 -10.31
N ILE A 103 -11.11 -4.75 -9.06
CA ILE A 103 -10.77 -3.63 -8.17
C ILE A 103 -9.26 -3.40 -8.13
N CYS A 104 -8.87 -2.13 -8.17
CA CYS A 104 -7.51 -1.72 -7.82
C CYS A 104 -7.37 -1.67 -6.29
N GLU A 105 -6.37 -2.34 -5.74
CA GLU A 105 -6.09 -2.31 -4.30
C GLU A 105 -4.81 -1.51 -4.02
N LEU A 106 -4.93 -0.52 -3.14
CA LEU A 106 -3.84 0.35 -2.72
C LEU A 106 -3.58 0.19 -1.22
N HIS A 107 -2.31 0.22 -0.82
CA HIS A 107 -2.00 0.40 0.59
C HIS A 107 -2.36 1.83 1.01
N GLU A 108 -2.85 2.05 2.22
CA GLU A 108 -3.23 3.38 2.70
C GLU A 108 -2.04 4.36 2.67
N ASP A 109 -0.85 3.90 3.06
CA ASP A 109 0.40 4.68 2.98
C ASP A 109 0.80 5.11 1.56
N ASP A 110 0.36 4.42 0.52
CA ASP A 110 0.65 4.78 -0.88
C ASP A 110 -0.25 5.93 -1.38
N TRP A 111 -1.29 6.29 -0.63
CA TRP A 111 -2.25 7.31 -1.04
C TRP A 111 -1.58 8.68 -1.20
N ARG A 112 -1.70 9.26 -2.39
CA ARG A 112 -1.19 10.59 -2.74
C ARG A 112 0.32 10.76 -2.49
N GLN A 113 1.10 9.70 -2.66
CA GLN A 113 2.57 9.81 -2.61
C GLN A 113 3.17 10.40 -3.88
N ILE A 114 2.55 10.12 -5.02
CA ILE A 114 2.84 10.78 -6.30
C ILE A 114 1.52 11.25 -6.89
N GLU A 115 1.37 12.56 -7.07
CA GLU A 115 0.10 13.16 -7.49
C GLU A 115 0.27 14.35 -8.43
N PHE A 116 -0.79 14.64 -9.17
CA PHE A 116 -0.86 15.78 -10.07
C PHE A 116 -1.38 17.00 -9.32
N ILE A 117 -0.63 18.10 -9.39
CA ILE A 117 -0.93 19.34 -8.66
C ILE A 117 -0.83 20.53 -9.60
N SER A 118 -1.76 21.48 -9.48
CA SER A 118 -1.73 22.74 -10.22
C SER A 118 -0.43 23.48 -9.97
N ILE A 119 0.18 24.02 -11.03
CA ILE A 119 1.40 24.84 -10.90
C ILE A 119 1.17 26.11 -10.07
N ALA A 120 -0.08 26.50 -9.81
CA ALA A 120 -0.43 27.60 -8.92
C ALA A 120 -0.12 27.29 -7.44
N GLN A 121 0.11 26.02 -7.08
CA GLN A 121 0.41 25.57 -5.72
C GLN A 121 1.92 25.43 -5.44
N GLN A 122 2.78 26.06 -6.24
CA GLN A 122 4.24 25.99 -6.07
C GLN A 122 4.68 26.31 -4.63
N ASP A 123 4.18 27.40 -4.06
CA ASP A 123 4.54 27.81 -2.70
C ASP A 123 4.15 26.75 -1.66
N ALA A 124 2.97 26.13 -1.81
CA ALA A 124 2.51 25.06 -0.92
C ALA A 124 3.36 23.78 -1.06
N ILE A 125 3.77 23.44 -2.28
CA ILE A 125 4.69 22.31 -2.53
C ILE A 125 6.04 22.58 -1.86
N ASP A 126 6.59 23.79 -2.00
CA ASP A 126 7.89 24.16 -1.43
C ASP A 126 7.88 24.17 0.11
N ASP A 127 6.77 24.59 0.72
CA ASP A 127 6.57 24.53 2.17
C ASP A 127 6.55 23.08 2.69
N GLU A 128 5.82 22.19 2.02
CA GLU A 128 5.80 20.76 2.37
C GLU A 128 7.16 20.09 2.13
N PHE A 129 7.81 20.39 1.00
CA PHE A 129 9.17 19.91 0.71
C PHE A 129 10.18 20.32 1.76
N THR A 130 10.05 21.51 2.34
CA THR A 130 10.92 21.96 3.43
C THR A 130 10.76 21.08 4.68
N LYS A 131 9.53 20.71 5.04
CA LYS A 131 9.23 19.82 6.19
C LYS A 131 9.71 18.39 5.93
N ILE A 132 9.53 17.88 4.72
CA ILE A 132 9.97 16.53 4.34
C ILE A 132 11.51 16.47 4.28
N ARG A 133 12.17 17.51 3.77
CA ARG A 133 13.64 17.62 3.79
C ARG A 133 14.20 17.57 5.20
N ASP A 134 13.50 18.18 6.16
CA ASP A 134 13.83 18.08 7.57
C ASP A 134 13.78 16.63 8.10
N ILE A 135 12.83 15.81 7.63
CA ILE A 135 12.77 14.37 7.94
C ILE A 135 14.01 13.64 7.44
N TYR A 136 14.38 13.86 6.18
CA TYR A 136 15.59 13.28 5.61
C TYR A 136 16.85 13.69 6.38
N GLN A 137 17.00 14.96 6.72
CA GLN A 137 18.22 15.46 7.35
C GLN A 137 18.37 15.06 8.81
N LYS A 138 17.27 14.99 9.56
CA LYS A 138 17.30 14.86 11.03
C LYS A 138 16.95 13.46 11.52
N PHE A 139 16.15 12.71 10.75
CA PHE A 139 15.52 11.48 11.23
C PHE A 139 15.77 10.26 10.34
N SER A 140 16.50 10.40 9.24
CA SER A 140 16.89 9.25 8.41
C SER A 140 17.98 8.41 9.06
N VAL A 141 17.90 7.11 8.82
CA VAL A 141 18.90 6.10 9.16
C VAL A 141 19.11 5.27 7.90
N SER A 142 20.35 5.18 7.42
CA SER A 142 20.66 4.29 6.30
C SER A 142 20.68 2.84 6.79
N ASN A 143 20.00 1.93 6.09
CA ASN A 143 20.11 0.49 6.31
C ASN A 143 21.05 -0.20 5.30
N GLY A 144 21.79 0.58 4.51
CA GLY A 144 22.71 0.11 3.46
C GLY A 144 22.09 0.00 2.06
N GLN A 145 20.77 -0.17 1.93
CA GLN A 145 20.08 -0.22 0.64
C GLN A 145 19.17 0.99 0.41
N PHE A 146 18.53 1.48 1.47
CA PHE A 146 17.63 2.62 1.44
C PHE A 146 17.68 3.36 2.79
N PHE A 147 17.01 4.51 2.84
CA PHE A 147 16.77 5.21 4.09
C PHE A 147 15.49 4.69 4.74
N VAL A 148 15.55 4.52 6.04
CA VAL A 148 14.39 4.35 6.92
C VAL A 148 14.39 5.51 7.92
N PHE A 149 13.25 5.84 8.50
CA PHE A 149 13.08 7.08 9.23
C PHE A 149 12.59 6.82 10.65
N LYS A 150 13.15 7.54 11.61
CA LYS A 150 12.67 7.50 13.00
C LYS A 150 11.36 8.26 13.17
N HIS A 151 11.10 9.23 12.31
CA HIS A 151 9.95 10.12 12.35
C HIS A 151 9.42 10.27 10.92
N ILE A 152 8.14 10.60 10.80
CA ILE A 152 7.47 10.83 9.53
C ILE A 152 6.79 12.20 9.56
N HIS A 153 6.78 12.89 8.42
CA HIS A 153 6.02 14.12 8.27
C HIS A 153 4.63 13.82 7.69
N VAL A 154 3.58 14.21 8.39
CA VAL A 154 2.19 14.05 7.92
C VAL A 154 1.77 15.34 7.21
N ARG A 155 1.61 15.27 5.88
CA ARG A 155 1.27 16.41 5.02
C ARG A 155 -0.18 16.77 5.18
N GLN A 156 -0.44 18.06 5.32
CA GLN A 156 -1.80 18.58 5.24
C GLN A 156 -2.25 18.62 3.77
N PRO A 157 -3.53 18.35 3.46
CA PRO A 157 -4.03 18.44 2.10
C PRO A 157 -3.88 19.84 1.53
N ILE A 158 -3.41 19.93 0.28
CA ILE A 158 -3.45 21.18 -0.48
C ILE A 158 -4.87 21.36 -1.01
N ASP A 159 -5.52 22.49 -0.66
CA ASP A 159 -6.96 22.73 -0.88
C ASP A 159 -7.39 22.69 -2.36
N VAL A 160 -6.49 23.00 -3.30
CA VAL A 160 -6.77 23.01 -4.75
C VAL A 160 -5.69 22.25 -5.51
N LEU A 161 -5.88 20.93 -5.64
CA LEU A 161 -4.95 20.04 -6.34
C LEU A 161 -5.06 20.18 -7.85
N LEU A 162 -6.27 20.13 -8.38
CA LEU A 162 -6.52 20.24 -9.81
C LEU A 162 -7.31 21.53 -10.11
N PRO A 163 -7.08 22.17 -11.27
CA PRO A 163 -7.98 23.21 -11.74
C PRO A 163 -9.42 22.70 -11.79
N GLU A 164 -10.39 23.59 -11.54
CA GLU A 164 -11.80 23.21 -11.64
C GLU A 164 -12.15 22.70 -13.05
N GLY A 165 -13.02 21.69 -13.12
CA GLY A 165 -13.68 21.28 -14.37
C GLY A 165 -13.04 20.13 -15.14
N ILE A 166 -12.11 19.35 -14.57
CA ILE A 166 -11.66 18.10 -15.20
C ILE A 166 -12.71 17.02 -14.99
N LEU A 167 -13.47 16.67 -16.02
CA LEU A 167 -14.38 15.53 -15.97
C LEU A 167 -13.59 14.22 -16.09
N LEU A 168 -14.04 13.18 -15.38
CA LEU A 168 -13.37 11.86 -15.41
C LEU A 168 -13.26 11.29 -16.83
N ASP A 169 -14.30 11.46 -17.65
CA ASP A 169 -14.27 11.00 -19.05
C ASP A 169 -13.21 11.75 -19.86
N GLN A 170 -13.14 13.08 -19.72
CA GLN A 170 -12.12 13.91 -20.38
C GLN A 170 -10.71 13.52 -19.97
N LEU A 171 -10.49 13.24 -18.68
CA LEU A 171 -9.21 12.73 -18.18
C LEU A 171 -8.83 11.44 -18.90
N THR A 172 -9.76 10.49 -19.00
CA THR A 172 -9.47 9.20 -19.61
C THR A 172 -9.27 9.24 -21.12
N ASP A 173 -9.81 10.25 -21.81
CA ASP A 173 -9.62 10.44 -23.25
C ASP A 173 -8.15 10.75 -23.61
N PHE A 174 -7.37 11.37 -22.72
CA PHE A 174 -5.93 11.59 -22.93
C PHE A 174 -5.15 10.28 -23.09
N PHE A 175 -5.64 9.20 -22.50
CA PHE A 175 -4.95 7.91 -22.43
C PHE A 175 -5.58 6.82 -23.31
N ALA A 176 -6.68 7.13 -23.99
CA ALA A 176 -7.30 6.22 -24.94
C ALA A 176 -6.42 6.07 -26.20
N PRO A 177 -6.31 4.87 -26.80
CA PRO A 177 -6.96 3.60 -26.44
C PRO A 177 -6.11 2.71 -25.51
N MET A 178 -5.01 3.22 -24.93
CA MET A 178 -4.07 2.42 -24.14
C MET A 178 -4.60 2.04 -22.74
N LEU A 179 -5.63 2.76 -22.30
CA LEU A 179 -6.21 2.70 -20.97
C LEU A 179 -7.01 1.40 -20.73
N SER A 180 -6.78 0.78 -19.57
CA SER A 180 -7.59 -0.31 -19.01
C SER A 180 -8.23 0.15 -17.71
N ARG A 181 -9.56 0.07 -17.60
CA ARG A 181 -10.30 0.55 -16.41
C ARG A 181 -10.39 -0.52 -15.33
N TYR A 182 -10.39 -0.06 -14.09
CA TYR A 182 -10.88 -0.83 -12.94
C TYR A 182 -12.33 -0.41 -12.65
N ASP A 183 -13.07 -1.30 -11.99
CA ASP A 183 -14.43 -1.02 -11.53
C ASP A 183 -14.46 -0.12 -10.28
N GLY A 184 -13.29 0.19 -9.72
CA GLY A 184 -13.09 1.06 -8.57
C GLY A 184 -11.72 0.87 -7.94
N ILE A 185 -11.50 1.58 -6.84
CA ILE A 185 -10.31 1.46 -5.98
C ILE A 185 -10.72 1.20 -4.54
N ALA A 186 -9.90 0.44 -3.83
CA ALA A 186 -10.10 0.11 -2.42
C ALA A 186 -8.76 0.04 -1.67
N TYR A 187 -8.82 0.17 -0.36
CA TYR A 187 -7.67 -0.14 0.48
C TYR A 187 -7.44 -1.65 0.59
N GLN A 188 -6.18 -2.06 0.66
CA GLN A 188 -5.81 -3.43 1.01
C GLN A 188 -6.41 -3.81 2.36
N GLY A 189 -6.97 -5.02 2.47
CA GLY A 189 -7.63 -5.50 3.70
C GLY A 189 -9.02 -4.92 4.00
N SER A 190 -9.52 -3.94 3.23
CA SER A 190 -10.90 -3.47 3.32
C SER A 190 -11.85 -4.29 2.45
N ASP A 191 -13.11 -4.48 2.84
CA ASP A 191 -14.12 -5.15 2.00
C ASP A 191 -14.82 -4.19 1.01
N GLY A 192 -14.74 -2.88 1.27
CA GLY A 192 -15.44 -1.84 0.53
C GLY A 192 -14.55 -1.03 -0.41
N LEU A 193 -15.20 -0.23 -1.26
CA LEU A 193 -14.57 0.69 -2.21
C LEU A 193 -14.40 2.08 -1.60
N ILE A 194 -13.37 2.80 -2.00
CA ILE A 194 -13.20 4.22 -1.66
C ILE A 194 -14.33 5.04 -2.29
N GLU A 195 -14.93 5.93 -1.52
CA GLU A 195 -15.99 6.82 -2.00
C GLU A 195 -15.48 7.74 -3.11
N GLY A 196 -16.21 7.76 -4.24
CA GLY A 196 -15.82 8.49 -5.45
C GLY A 196 -14.53 7.98 -6.09
N GLY A 197 -14.01 6.82 -5.65
CA GLY A 197 -12.74 6.29 -6.07
C GLY A 197 -12.78 5.73 -7.50
N PHE A 198 -11.79 6.08 -8.31
CA PHE A 198 -11.58 5.50 -9.64
C PHE A 198 -10.13 5.06 -9.82
N ALA A 199 -9.91 4.13 -10.74
CA ALA A 199 -8.58 3.73 -11.17
C ALA A 199 -8.57 3.24 -12.62
N PHE A 200 -7.44 3.42 -13.28
CA PHE A 200 -7.15 2.85 -14.58
C PHE A 200 -5.65 2.63 -14.75
N SER A 201 -5.24 1.70 -15.60
CA SER A 201 -3.84 1.50 -15.95
C SER A 201 -3.57 1.90 -17.39
N VAL A 202 -2.35 2.37 -17.62
CA VAL A 202 -1.78 2.58 -18.95
C VAL A 202 -0.43 1.87 -18.95
N ALA A 203 -0.31 0.81 -19.76
CA ALA A 203 0.79 -0.15 -19.65
C ALA A 203 0.95 -0.68 -18.21
N THR A 204 2.07 -0.42 -17.54
CA THR A 204 2.34 -0.85 -16.16
C THR A 204 2.05 0.22 -15.12
N HIS A 205 1.63 1.42 -15.53
CA HIS A 205 1.44 2.54 -14.63
C HIS A 205 -0.01 2.64 -14.22
N LEU A 206 -0.25 2.72 -12.92
CA LEU A 206 -1.58 2.79 -12.33
C LEU A 206 -1.92 4.24 -12.03
N PHE A 207 -3.00 4.72 -12.59
CA PHE A 207 -3.61 6.00 -12.25
C PHE A 207 -4.79 5.73 -11.33
N TYR A 208 -4.93 6.56 -10.31
CA TYR A 208 -6.01 6.44 -9.34
C TYR A 208 -6.43 7.80 -8.83
N GLY A 209 -7.61 7.91 -8.25
CA GLY A 209 -8.04 9.19 -7.73
C GLY A 209 -9.43 9.15 -7.14
N GLN A 210 -9.94 10.35 -6.86
CA GLN A 210 -11.31 10.56 -6.45
C GLN A 210 -12.01 11.56 -7.36
N HIS A 211 -13.30 11.34 -7.57
CA HIS A 211 -14.18 12.30 -8.21
C HIS A 211 -15.39 12.59 -7.33
N VAL A 212 -15.95 13.79 -7.48
CA VAL A 212 -17.24 14.18 -6.90
C VAL A 212 -18.12 14.63 -8.06
N ASP A 213 -19.27 13.97 -8.22
CA ASP A 213 -20.22 14.23 -9.33
C ASP A 213 -19.55 14.19 -10.72
N GLY A 214 -18.63 13.25 -10.93
CA GLY A 214 -17.87 13.07 -12.17
C GLY A 214 -16.71 14.04 -12.38
N MET A 215 -16.53 15.04 -11.50
CA MET A 215 -15.39 15.95 -11.54
C MET A 215 -14.22 15.38 -10.73
N VAL A 216 -13.06 15.24 -11.35
CA VAL A 216 -11.84 14.74 -10.70
C VAL A 216 -11.38 15.75 -9.65
N LYS A 217 -11.23 15.27 -8.41
CA LYS A 217 -10.73 16.06 -7.27
C LYS A 217 -9.26 15.84 -7.00
N MET A 218 -8.80 14.61 -7.21
CA MET A 218 -7.40 14.22 -7.04
C MET A 218 -7.07 13.15 -8.07
N LEU A 219 -5.85 13.22 -8.61
CA LEU A 219 -5.27 12.20 -9.46
C LEU A 219 -3.86 11.87 -8.95
N GLY A 220 -3.64 10.61 -8.63
CA GLY A 220 -2.37 10.02 -8.27
C GLY A 220 -1.89 9.04 -9.34
N ILE A 221 -0.59 8.75 -9.31
CA ILE A 221 0.02 7.72 -10.13
C ILE A 221 0.89 6.81 -9.27
N LYS A 222 0.90 5.51 -9.57
CA LYS A 222 1.90 4.56 -9.11
C LYS A 222 2.63 4.05 -10.33
N VAL A 223 3.90 4.40 -10.44
CA VAL A 223 4.76 3.94 -11.52
C VAL A 223 5.07 2.46 -11.30
N GLY A 224 4.81 1.65 -12.32
CA GLY A 224 5.15 0.24 -12.34
C GLY A 224 6.36 -0.01 -13.23
N ALA A 225 6.97 -1.18 -13.10
CA ALA A 225 8.18 -1.54 -13.84
C ALA A 225 8.05 -1.24 -15.35
N SER A 226 9.07 -0.60 -15.92
CA SER A 226 9.07 -0.15 -17.31
C SER A 226 8.91 -1.32 -18.29
N VAL A 227 8.04 -1.15 -19.29
CA VAL A 227 7.91 -2.06 -20.44
C VAL A 227 8.35 -1.31 -21.70
N PRO A 228 9.38 -1.78 -22.44
CA PRO A 228 10.03 -1.01 -23.50
C PRO A 228 9.14 -0.56 -24.67
N THR A 229 7.99 -1.21 -24.91
CA THR A 229 7.30 -1.15 -26.20
C THR A 229 6.16 -0.14 -26.31
N LYS A 230 5.82 0.63 -25.26
CA LYS A 230 4.72 1.63 -25.28
C LYS A 230 5.04 2.94 -24.56
N LYS A 231 6.32 3.26 -24.38
CA LYS A 231 6.76 4.38 -23.54
C LYS A 231 6.49 5.76 -24.14
N GLU A 232 6.71 5.91 -25.44
CA GLU A 232 6.57 7.21 -26.11
C GLU A 232 5.12 7.73 -26.05
N ASP A 233 4.13 6.85 -26.29
CA ASP A 233 2.72 7.23 -26.30
C ASP A 233 2.24 7.75 -24.93
N ILE A 234 2.64 7.12 -23.83
CA ILE A 234 2.26 7.57 -22.48
C ILE A 234 2.95 8.87 -22.08
N VAL A 235 4.22 9.07 -22.47
CA VAL A 235 4.97 10.31 -22.21
C VAL A 235 4.26 11.49 -22.89
N TYR A 236 3.89 11.36 -24.16
CA TYR A 236 3.17 12.43 -24.87
C TYR A 236 1.76 12.65 -24.34
N ALA A 237 1.04 11.59 -23.96
CA ALA A 237 -0.28 11.71 -23.32
C ALA A 237 -0.20 12.50 -22.00
N LEU A 238 0.76 12.16 -21.13
CA LEU A 238 1.02 12.87 -19.88
C LEU A 238 1.44 14.31 -20.12
N GLN A 239 2.38 14.56 -21.03
CA GLN A 239 2.82 15.90 -21.36
C GLN A 239 1.62 16.75 -21.84
N HIS A 240 0.77 16.19 -22.70
CA HIS A 240 -0.40 16.89 -23.22
C HIS A 240 -1.43 17.18 -22.12
N PHE A 241 -1.71 16.21 -21.25
CA PHE A 241 -2.59 16.38 -20.10
C PHE A 241 -2.07 17.46 -19.13
N MET A 242 -0.80 17.36 -18.72
CA MET A 242 -0.17 18.29 -17.78
C MET A 242 -0.07 19.70 -18.36
N THR A 243 0.22 19.84 -19.65
CA THR A 243 0.25 21.16 -20.33
C THR A 243 -1.15 21.77 -20.38
N THR A 244 -2.16 20.99 -20.77
CA THR A 244 -3.56 21.44 -20.91
C THR A 244 -4.10 22.00 -19.60
N TYR A 245 -3.84 21.31 -18.49
CA TYR A 245 -4.35 21.68 -17.17
C TYR A 245 -3.34 22.41 -16.29
N ARG A 246 -2.16 22.75 -16.84
CA ARG A 246 -1.08 23.44 -16.12
C ARG A 246 -0.76 22.75 -14.79
N LEU A 247 -0.30 21.50 -14.88
CA LEU A 247 -0.02 20.63 -13.75
C LEU A 247 1.48 20.32 -13.64
N TYR A 248 1.94 20.18 -12.41
CA TYR A 248 3.10 19.39 -12.05
C TYR A 248 2.68 17.97 -11.70
N LEU A 249 3.60 17.04 -11.89
CA LEU A 249 3.57 15.76 -11.20
C LEU A 249 4.57 15.84 -10.05
N VAL A 250 4.13 15.56 -8.83
CA VAL A 250 4.93 15.74 -7.61
C VAL A 250 5.13 14.39 -6.95
N ASP A 251 6.38 13.98 -6.78
CA ASP A 251 6.76 12.86 -5.92
C ASP A 251 7.21 13.41 -4.57
N TRP A 252 6.34 13.25 -3.58
CA TRP A 252 6.56 13.74 -2.23
C TRP A 252 7.67 13.01 -1.49
N CYS A 253 7.82 11.71 -1.72
CA CYS A 253 8.85 10.93 -1.05
C CYS A 253 10.23 11.30 -1.59
N SER A 254 10.36 11.49 -2.89
CA SER A 254 11.65 11.81 -3.53
C SER A 254 11.97 13.31 -3.57
N LEU A 255 11.07 14.18 -3.10
CA LEU A 255 11.20 15.65 -3.19
C LEU A 255 11.37 16.14 -4.65
N GLN A 256 10.62 15.54 -5.59
CA GLN A 256 10.73 15.86 -7.01
C GLN A 256 9.47 16.56 -7.55
N ILE A 257 9.69 17.56 -8.39
CA ILE A 257 8.67 18.18 -9.23
C ILE A 257 9.03 17.85 -10.68
N ILE A 258 8.12 17.16 -11.36
CA ILE A 258 8.23 16.80 -12.77
C ILE A 258 7.32 17.78 -13.55
N PRO A 259 7.91 18.68 -14.36
CA PRO A 259 7.14 19.59 -15.20
C PRO A 259 6.54 18.85 -16.41
N ALA A 260 5.67 19.54 -17.16
CA ALA A 260 5.10 19.06 -18.42
C ALA A 260 6.14 19.02 -19.57
N ASP A 261 7.26 18.34 -19.33
CA ASP A 261 8.37 18.16 -20.24
C ASP A 261 8.55 16.67 -20.54
N ALA A 262 8.64 16.31 -21.83
CA ALA A 262 8.66 14.92 -22.26
C ALA A 262 9.90 14.15 -21.76
N GLU A 263 11.07 14.80 -21.69
CA GLU A 263 12.30 14.15 -21.24
C GLU A 263 12.26 13.90 -19.73
N MET A 264 11.79 14.88 -18.97
CA MET A 264 11.61 14.76 -17.51
C MET A 264 10.56 13.69 -17.15
N ILE A 265 9.42 13.66 -17.85
CA ILE A 265 8.39 12.63 -17.67
C ILE A 265 8.95 11.26 -18.06
N SER A 266 9.65 11.17 -19.19
CA SER A 266 10.27 9.93 -19.65
C SER A 266 11.26 9.36 -18.63
N THR A 267 12.07 10.22 -18.01
CA THR A 267 13.03 9.83 -16.96
C THR A 267 12.29 9.34 -15.71
N PHE A 268 11.29 10.09 -15.26
CA PHE A 268 10.50 9.73 -14.09
C PHE A 268 9.78 8.38 -14.22
N LEU A 269 9.35 8.00 -15.44
CA LEU A 269 8.72 6.70 -15.68
C LEU A 269 9.71 5.52 -15.79
N GLU A 270 11.02 5.77 -15.75
CA GLU A 270 12.07 4.74 -15.73
C GLU A 270 12.57 4.37 -14.34
N ASP A 271 12.45 5.30 -13.38
CA ASP A 271 12.86 5.13 -11.99
C ASP A 271 11.89 4.22 -11.21
#